data_AF-A0A7C7GVI7-F1
#
_entry.id   AF-A0A7C7GVI7-F1
#
_cell.length_a   1.000
_cell.length_b   1.000
_cell.length_c   1.000
_cell.angle_alpha   90.00
_cell.angle_beta   90.00
_cell.angle_gamma   90.00
#
_symmetry.space_group_name_H-M   'P 1'
#
loop_
_entity.id
_entity.type
_entity.pdbx_description
1 polymer ?
#
loop_
_entity_poly.entity_id
_entity_poly.type
_entity_poly.pdbx_seq_one_letter_code
_entity_poly.pdbx_strand_id
1 'polypeptide(L)'
;MNQDESMELTEEAQAYLEESERTRGYTLEMHRTMAAADFEWLGKYNAFIEATYTGQRMLDRKTKELLQVVVEAALRADVEQIQEHVRLAFREGATPREVLEALEAVVAPMGALAFRRGLQAWAAETGINPGQ
;
A
#
# COMPACT_ATOMS: atom_id res chain seq x y z
N MET A 1 29.21 -16.68 14.96
CA MET A 1 28.03 -15.88 15.37
C MET A 1 26.85 -16.80 15.15
N ASN A 2 26.23 -17.26 16.24
CA ASN A 2 25.30 -18.40 16.20
C ASN A 2 24.09 -18.08 15.31
N GLN A 3 23.90 -18.91 14.30
CA GLN A 3 22.70 -18.97 13.46
C GLN A 3 21.76 -20.01 14.06
N ASP A 4 21.28 -19.79 15.29
CA ASP A 4 20.25 -20.65 15.89
C ASP A 4 19.62 -20.00 17.13
N GLU A 5 19.11 -18.79 16.98
CA GLU A 5 18.04 -18.30 17.85
C GLU A 5 16.86 -18.06 16.92
N SER A 6 16.01 -19.08 16.73
CA SER A 6 14.63 -18.80 16.39
C SER A 6 14.12 -17.87 17.48
N MET A 7 13.95 -16.58 17.17
CA MET A 7 13.45 -15.61 18.12
C MET A 7 12.02 -15.99 18.47
N GLU A 8 11.87 -16.76 19.55
CA GLU A 8 10.57 -17.13 20.09
C GLU A 8 9.84 -15.85 20.51
N LEU A 9 8.61 -15.71 20.01
CA LEU A 9 7.74 -14.60 20.37
C LEU A 9 7.44 -14.66 21.87
N THR A 10 7.49 -13.51 22.54
CA THR A 10 6.98 -13.40 23.92
C THR A 10 5.49 -13.73 23.96
N GLU A 11 4.99 -14.18 25.11
CA GLU A 11 3.55 -14.46 25.31
C GLU A 11 2.67 -13.24 24.98
N GLU A 12 3.14 -12.04 25.33
CA GLU A 12 2.47 -10.78 25.02
C GLU A 12 2.38 -10.53 23.51
N ALA A 13 3.48 -10.77 22.79
CA ALA A 13 3.54 -10.61 21.34
C ALA A 13 2.64 -11.62 20.62
N GLN A 14 2.58 -12.86 21.10
CA GLN A 14 1.68 -13.89 20.58
C GLN A 14 0.22 -13.49 20.77
N ALA A 15 -0.18 -13.13 22.00
CA ALA A 15 -1.55 -12.73 22.31
C ALA A 15 -2.00 -11.51 21.48
N TYR A 16 -1.10 -10.53 21.26
CA TYR A 16 -1.39 -9.36 20.46
C TYR A 16 -1.61 -9.67 18.97
N LEU A 17 -0.83 -10.59 18.41
CA LEU A 17 -1.00 -11.04 17.02
C LEU A 17 -2.31 -11.84 16.83
N GLU A 18 -2.67 -12.68 17.80
CA GLU A 18 -3.92 -13.43 17.79
C GLU A 18 -5.15 -12.50 17.83
N GLU A 19 -5.13 -11.49 18.70
CA GLU A 19 -6.21 -10.51 18.76
C GLU A 19 -6.29 -9.65 17.48
N SER A 20 -5.13 -9.30 16.91
CA SER A 20 -5.07 -8.59 15.62
C SER A 20 -5.67 -9.43 14.48
N GLU A 21 -5.40 -10.74 14.46
CA GLU A 21 -5.96 -11.67 13.49
C GLU A 21 -7.48 -11.79 13.64
N ARG A 22 -7.97 -11.89 14.89
CA ARG A 22 -9.40 -11.99 15.20
C ARG A 22 -10.19 -10.75 14.79
N THR A 23 -9.60 -9.57 14.94
CA THR A 23 -10.27 -8.29 14.67
C THR A 23 -10.13 -7.82 13.22
N ARG A 24 -8.95 -7.97 12.61
CA ARG A 24 -8.63 -7.50 11.25
C ARG A 24 -8.78 -8.59 10.18
N GLY A 25 -8.82 -9.86 10.58
CA GLY A 25 -9.02 -11.02 9.72
C GLY A 25 -7.75 -11.54 9.02
N TYR A 26 -6.58 -10.99 9.32
CA TYR A 26 -5.30 -11.47 8.79
C TYR A 26 -4.11 -11.05 9.66
N THR A 27 -3.08 -11.89 9.70
CA THR A 27 -1.75 -11.58 10.24
C THR A 27 -0.69 -11.99 9.22
N LEU A 28 -0.10 -11.00 8.54
CA LEU A 28 0.99 -11.23 7.59
C LEU A 28 2.29 -11.63 8.29
N GLU A 29 3.17 -12.33 7.56
CA GLU A 29 4.51 -12.73 8.03
C GLU A 29 5.33 -11.55 8.56
N MET A 30 5.20 -10.38 7.94
CA MET A 30 5.86 -9.16 8.41
C MET A 30 5.46 -8.78 9.84
N HIS A 31 4.21 -9.01 10.26
CA HIS A 31 3.79 -8.71 11.63
C HIS A 31 4.44 -9.67 12.63
N ARG A 32 4.55 -10.97 12.29
CA ARG A 32 5.25 -11.94 13.13
C ARG A 32 6.75 -11.61 13.24
N THR A 33 7.35 -11.18 12.13
CA THR A 33 8.74 -10.72 12.08
C THR A 33 8.95 -9.49 12.95
N MET A 34 8.09 -8.47 12.84
CA MET A 34 8.15 -7.28 13.70
C MET A 34 7.91 -7.64 15.16
N ALA A 35 6.96 -8.51 15.47
CA ALA A 35 6.67 -8.95 16.83
C ALA A 35 7.89 -9.61 17.49
N ALA A 36 8.61 -10.45 16.75
CA ALA A 36 9.82 -11.09 17.24
C ALA A 36 10.95 -10.07 17.42
N ALA A 37 11.16 -9.22 16.41
CA ALA A 37 12.30 -8.31 16.36
C ALA A 37 12.18 -7.09 17.29
N ASP A 38 10.99 -6.48 17.35
CA ASP A 38 10.70 -5.25 18.08
C ASP A 38 9.17 -5.11 18.29
N PHE A 39 8.70 -5.60 19.44
CA PHE A 39 7.27 -5.58 19.76
C PHE A 39 6.71 -4.15 19.96
N GLU A 40 7.52 -3.22 20.49
CA GLU A 40 7.09 -1.82 20.63
C GLU A 40 6.85 -1.19 19.25
N TRP A 41 7.75 -1.46 18.30
CA TRP A 41 7.59 -1.06 16.91
C TRP A 41 6.32 -1.63 16.28
N LEU A 42 6.04 -2.93 16.45
CA LEU A 42 4.80 -3.54 15.94
C LEU A 42 3.56 -2.80 16.43
N GLY A 43 3.50 -2.48 17.73
CA GLY A 43 2.39 -1.74 18.32
C GLY A 43 2.20 -0.37 17.66
N LYS A 44 3.27 0.38 17.45
CA LYS A 44 3.24 1.69 16.78
C LYS A 44 2.85 1.58 15.31
N TYR A 45 3.39 0.60 14.60
CA TYR A 45 3.06 0.33 13.20
C TYR A 45 1.56 0.00 13.04
N ASN A 46 1.02 -0.85 13.91
CA ASN A 46 -0.40 -1.21 13.86
C ASN A 46 -1.32 -0.03 14.13
N ALA A 47 -0.96 0.86 15.06
CA ALA A 47 -1.70 2.10 15.32
C ALA A 47 -1.63 3.06 14.12
N PHE A 48 -0.47 3.15 13.45
CA PHE A 48 -0.32 3.92 12.22
C PHE A 48 -1.24 3.39 11.11
N ILE A 49 -1.19 2.10 10.81
CA ILE A 49 -2.03 1.46 9.78
C ILE A 49 -3.53 1.67 10.06
N GLU A 50 -3.94 1.60 11.32
CA GLU A 50 -5.32 1.88 11.70
C GLU A 50 -5.72 3.33 11.43
N ALA A 51 -4.88 4.27 11.84
CA ALA A 51 -5.15 5.70 11.68
C ALA A 51 -5.19 6.15 10.21
N THR A 52 -4.44 5.48 9.32
CA THR A 52 -4.28 5.88 7.92
C THR A 52 -5.08 5.04 6.93
N TYR A 53 -5.37 3.77 7.25
CA TYR A 53 -5.90 2.82 6.28
C TYR A 53 -7.10 2.03 6.82
N THR A 54 -6.91 1.15 7.79
CA THR A 54 -7.98 0.19 8.17
C THR A 54 -9.10 0.81 9.00
N GLY A 55 -8.82 1.83 9.80
CA GLY A 55 -9.80 2.51 10.64
C GLY A 55 -10.72 3.43 9.83
N GLN A 56 -12.03 3.38 10.08
CA GLN A 56 -12.99 4.21 9.36
C GLN A 56 -12.84 5.69 9.74
N ARG A 57 -12.78 6.55 8.72
CA ARG A 57 -12.72 8.02 8.86
C ARG A 57 -13.61 8.66 7.80
N MET A 58 -13.21 9.81 7.26
CA MET A 58 -14.00 10.52 6.25
C MET A 58 -14.05 9.77 4.92
N LEU A 59 -12.94 9.15 4.50
CA LEU A 59 -12.93 8.25 3.35
C LEU A 59 -13.34 6.86 3.81
N ASP A 60 -14.31 6.28 3.10
CA ASP A 60 -14.73 4.90 3.31
C ASP A 60 -13.68 3.90 2.82
N ARG A 61 -13.86 2.64 3.22
CA ARG A 61 -12.90 1.58 2.88
C ARG A 61 -12.83 1.35 1.37
N LYS A 62 -13.98 1.34 0.68
CA LYS A 62 -14.05 1.25 -0.78
C LYS A 62 -13.16 2.28 -1.49
N THR A 63 -13.26 3.54 -1.11
CA THR A 63 -12.46 4.63 -1.70
C THR A 63 -10.97 4.42 -1.41
N LYS A 64 -10.61 4.01 -0.19
CA LYS A 64 -9.22 3.71 0.15
C LYS A 64 -8.66 2.56 -0.69
N GLU A 65 -9.41 1.48 -0.92
CA GLU A 65 -8.95 0.37 -1.76
C GLU A 65 -8.77 0.79 -3.22
N LEU A 66 -9.67 1.61 -3.77
CA LEU A 66 -9.50 2.18 -5.11
C LEU A 66 -8.23 3.02 -5.22
N LEU A 67 -7.91 3.82 -4.18
CA LEU A 67 -6.65 4.57 -4.11
C LEU A 67 -5.42 3.64 -4.06
N GLN A 68 -5.49 2.54 -3.31
CA GLN A 68 -4.39 1.56 -3.28
C GLN A 68 -4.16 0.93 -4.64
N VAL A 69 -5.23 0.46 -5.32
CA VAL A 69 -5.13 -0.13 -6.67
C VAL A 69 -4.41 0.81 -7.64
N VAL A 70 -4.81 2.09 -7.69
CA VAL A 70 -4.22 3.03 -8.65
C VAL A 70 -2.79 3.44 -8.28
N VAL A 71 -2.47 3.57 -6.99
CA VAL A 71 -1.10 3.91 -6.55
C VAL A 71 -0.15 2.75 -6.79
N GLU A 72 -0.55 1.53 -6.46
CA GLU A 72 0.29 0.34 -6.70
C GLU A 72 0.52 0.07 -8.18
N ALA A 73 -0.52 0.26 -9.01
CA ALA A 73 -0.37 0.20 -10.47
C ALA A 73 0.63 1.27 -10.98
N ALA A 74 0.55 2.49 -10.46
CA ALA A 74 1.49 3.57 -10.82
C ALA A 74 2.93 3.27 -10.39
N LEU A 75 3.10 2.62 -9.23
CA LEU A 75 4.39 2.22 -8.69
C LEU A 75 4.92 0.90 -9.28
N ARG A 76 4.14 0.24 -10.15
CA ARG A 76 4.48 -1.04 -10.78
C ARG A 76 4.71 -2.15 -9.75
N ALA A 77 3.85 -2.22 -8.73
CA ALA A 77 3.80 -3.34 -7.83
C ALA A 77 3.50 -4.65 -8.58
N ASP A 78 3.78 -5.78 -7.93
CA ASP A 78 3.46 -7.09 -8.48
C ASP A 78 1.94 -7.25 -8.69
N VAL A 79 1.57 -7.99 -9.73
CA VAL A 79 0.16 -8.15 -10.12
C VAL A 79 -0.65 -8.78 -8.98
N GLU A 80 -0.07 -9.74 -8.27
CA GLU A 80 -0.67 -10.42 -7.14
C GLU A 80 -1.01 -9.45 -6.00
N GLN A 81 -0.14 -8.49 -5.71
CA GLN A 81 -0.39 -7.47 -4.69
C GLN A 81 -1.56 -6.55 -5.08
N ILE A 82 -1.55 -6.06 -6.32
CA ILE A 82 -2.64 -5.24 -6.86
C ILE A 82 -3.96 -6.01 -6.83
N GLN A 83 -3.93 -7.31 -7.15
CA GLN A 83 -5.11 -8.18 -7.10
C GLN A 83 -5.73 -8.26 -5.70
N GLU A 84 -4.94 -8.26 -4.63
CA GLU A 84 -5.50 -8.26 -3.27
C GLU A 84 -6.32 -7.00 -2.98
N HIS A 85 -5.82 -5.84 -3.39
CA HIS A 85 -6.55 -4.57 -3.25
C HIS A 85 -7.80 -4.51 -4.13
N VAL A 86 -7.77 -5.08 -5.34
CA VAL A 86 -8.99 -5.22 -6.17
C VAL A 86 -10.04 -6.10 -5.48
N ARG A 87 -9.63 -7.24 -4.89
CA ARG A 87 -10.55 -8.12 -4.14
C ARG A 87 -11.11 -7.44 -2.89
N LEU A 88 -10.29 -6.67 -2.16
CA LEU A 88 -10.74 -5.86 -1.04
C LEU A 88 -11.74 -4.78 -1.47
N ALA A 89 -11.47 -4.06 -2.56
CA ALA A 89 -12.40 -3.08 -3.11
C ALA A 89 -13.76 -3.71 -3.40
N PHE A 90 -13.79 -4.90 -4.01
CA PHE A 90 -15.04 -5.63 -4.28
C PHE A 90 -15.77 -6.06 -3.01
N ARG A 91 -15.04 -6.52 -1.99
CA ARG A 91 -15.64 -6.84 -0.67
C ARG A 91 -16.33 -5.62 -0.04
N GLU A 92 -15.80 -4.44 -0.28
CA GLU A 92 -16.33 -3.16 0.19
C GLU A 92 -17.37 -2.53 -0.77
N GLY A 93 -17.82 -3.28 -1.79
CA GLY A 93 -18.89 -2.87 -2.69
C GLY A 93 -18.44 -2.04 -3.89
N ALA A 94 -17.16 -2.05 -4.25
CA ALA A 94 -16.74 -1.60 -5.57
C ALA A 94 -17.22 -2.56 -6.66
N THR A 95 -17.56 -2.01 -7.83
CA THR A 95 -17.88 -2.78 -9.03
C THR A 95 -16.63 -2.93 -9.91
N PRO A 96 -16.59 -3.94 -10.81
CA PRO A 96 -15.51 -4.04 -11.80
C PRO A 96 -15.34 -2.77 -12.65
N ARG A 97 -16.44 -2.06 -12.93
CA ARG A 97 -16.42 -0.82 -13.70
C ARG A 97 -15.76 0.32 -12.93
N GLU A 98 -16.03 0.46 -11.62
CA GLU A 98 -15.40 1.50 -10.80
C GLU A 98 -13.88 1.30 -10.68
N VAL A 99 -13.41 0.05 -10.55
CA VAL A 99 -11.96 -0.24 -10.55
C VAL A 99 -11.33 0.13 -11.90
N LEU A 100 -11.98 -0.24 -13.01
CA LEU A 100 -11.50 0.10 -14.35
C LEU A 100 -11.47 1.62 -14.56
N GLU A 101 -12.54 2.34 -14.21
CA GLU A 101 -12.61 3.80 -14.36
C GLU A 101 -11.62 4.54 -13.46
N ALA A 102 -11.31 4.00 -12.27
CA ALA A 102 -10.26 4.56 -11.41
C ALA A 102 -8.89 4.51 -12.10
N LEU A 103 -8.54 3.37 -12.74
CA LEU A 103 -7.31 3.24 -13.52
C LEU A 103 -7.31 4.15 -14.75
N GLU A 104 -8.42 4.21 -15.49
CA GLU A 104 -8.59 5.09 -16.65
C GLU A 104 -8.41 6.57 -16.27
N ALA A 105 -8.97 6.99 -15.12
CA ALA A 105 -8.91 8.37 -14.64
C ALA A 105 -7.49 8.87 -14.36
N VAL A 106 -6.54 7.97 -14.05
CA VAL A 106 -5.18 8.32 -13.68
C VAL A 106 -4.11 7.84 -14.66
N VAL A 107 -4.49 7.29 -15.82
CA VAL A 107 -3.54 6.82 -16.85
C VAL A 107 -2.57 7.93 -17.28
N ALA A 108 -3.06 9.16 -17.37
CA ALA A 108 -2.24 10.32 -17.73
C ALA A 108 -1.15 10.61 -16.67
N PRO A 109 -1.47 10.85 -15.37
CA PRO A 109 -0.43 11.07 -14.37
C PRO A 109 0.50 9.86 -14.13
N MET A 110 0.08 8.62 -14.42
CA MET A 110 0.95 7.43 -14.31
C MET A 110 2.17 7.46 -15.26
N GLY A 111 2.05 8.08 -16.44
CA GLY A 111 3.13 8.07 -17.46
C GLY A 111 3.52 9.43 -18.02
N ALA A 112 2.54 10.33 -18.20
CA ALA A 112 2.79 11.64 -18.80
C ALA A 112 3.70 12.52 -17.95
N LEU A 113 3.77 12.29 -16.62
CA LEU A 113 4.73 12.97 -15.75
C LEU A 113 6.18 12.61 -16.09
N ALA A 114 6.46 11.32 -16.36
CA ALA A 114 7.77 10.86 -16.78
C ALA A 114 8.14 11.42 -18.16
N PHE A 115 7.20 11.37 -19.11
CA PHE A 115 7.38 12.00 -20.42
C PHE A 115 7.70 13.50 -20.31
N ARG A 116 6.92 14.24 -19.50
CA ARG A 116 7.14 15.68 -19.28
C ARG A 116 8.54 15.97 -18.75
N ARG A 117 9.02 15.17 -17.80
CA ARG A 117 10.40 15.29 -17.28
C ARG A 117 11.44 15.04 -18.37
N GLY A 118 11.24 14.03 -19.21
CA GLY A 118 12.11 13.77 -20.36
C GLY A 118 12.13 14.92 -21.36
N LEU A 119 10.95 15.48 -21.67
CA LEU A 119 10.83 16.65 -22.55
C LEU A 119 11.53 17.88 -21.97
N GLN A 120 11.39 18.13 -20.66
CA GLN A 120 12.09 19.21 -19.97
C GLN A 120 13.61 19.05 -20.05
N ALA A 121 14.13 17.83 -19.83
CA ALA A 121 15.56 17.56 -19.94
C ALA A 121 16.06 17.77 -21.38
N TRP A 122 15.35 17.26 -22.39
CA TRP A 122 15.71 17.46 -23.80
C TRP A 122 15.67 18.94 -24.22
N ALA A 123 14.64 19.68 -23.79
CA ALA A 123 14.52 21.11 -24.09
C ALA A 123 15.71 21.91 -23.52
N ALA A 124 16.17 21.55 -22.32
CA ALA A 124 17.35 22.17 -21.70
C ALA A 124 18.64 21.98 -22.51
N GLU A 125 18.84 20.81 -23.11
CA GLU A 125 20.04 20.50 -23.91
C GLU A 125 19.96 21.02 -25.35
N THR A 126 18.75 21.23 -25.88
CA THR A 126 18.54 21.70 -27.27
C THR A 126 18.32 23.20 -27.40
N GLY A 127 18.15 23.91 -26.29
CA GLY A 127 17.90 25.35 -26.28
C GLY A 127 16.49 25.76 -26.72
N ILE A 128 15.57 24.81 -26.87
CA ILE A 128 14.16 25.11 -27.18
C ILE A 128 13.51 25.66 -25.92
N ASN A 129 13.20 26.96 -25.91
CA ASN A 129 12.57 27.64 -24.79
C ASN A 129 11.12 27.99 -25.16
N PRO A 130 10.10 27.39 -24.52
CA PRO A 130 8.70 27.68 -24.81
C PRO A 130 8.23 29.06 -24.30
N GLY A 131 9.13 29.86 -23.72
CA GLY A 131 8.85 31.18 -23.14
C GLY A 131 9.53 32.37 -23.86
N GLN A 132 9.87 32.25 -25.14
CA GLN A 132 10.14 33.40 -26.02
C GLN A 132 9.06 33.55 -27.09
#